data_AF-A0A1W9SNS9-F1
#
_entry.id   AF-A0A1W9SNS9-F1
#
_cell.length_a   1.000
_cell.length_b   1.000
_cell.length_c   1.000
_cell.angle_alpha   90.00
_cell.angle_beta   90.00
_cell.angle_gamma   90.00
#
_symmetry.space_group_name_H-M   'P 1'
#
loop_
_entity.id
_entity.type
_entity.pdbx_description
1 polymer ?
#
loop_
_entity_poly.entity_id
_entity_poly.type
_entity_poly.pdbx_seq_one_letter_code
_entity_poly.pdbx_strand_id
1 'polypeptide(L)'
;MNYLIISILLGIIILIMAGIAIYHKESLVAIIATGVVGLFASVLYLLLAAPDVAMTEAAIGSGLSTIIFFYVLNKIRSDKTKDGSLKTKDGRQKTEV
;
A
#
# COMPACT_ATOMS: atom_id res chain seq x y z
N MET A 1 3.28 -30.00 15.62
CA MET A 1 3.03 -29.04 16.72
C MET A 1 3.73 -27.69 16.50
N ASN A 2 5.02 -27.65 16.17
CA ASN A 2 5.78 -26.40 15.99
C ASN A 2 5.28 -25.48 14.85
N TYR A 3 4.79 -26.05 13.74
CA TYR A 3 4.28 -25.26 12.61
C TYR A 3 3.08 -24.38 13.00
N LEU A 4 2.23 -24.84 13.93
CA LEU A 4 1.09 -24.07 14.43
C LEU A 4 1.52 -22.86 15.26
N ILE A 5 2.60 -23.00 16.03
CA ILE A 5 3.12 -21.91 16.87
C ILE A 5 3.72 -20.82 15.96
N ILE A 6 4.45 -21.23 14.93
CA ILE A 6 5.06 -20.32 13.95
C ILE A 6 3.98 -19.58 13.14
N SER A 7 2.92 -20.27 12.70
CA SER A 7 1.85 -19.64 11.94
C SER A 7 1.03 -18.65 12.77
N ILE A 8 0.75 -18.97 14.04
CA ILE A 8 0.10 -18.04 14.98
C ILE A 8 0.97 -16.81 15.23
N LEU A 9 2.26 -17.00 15.49
CA LEU A 9 3.20 -15.89 15.72
C LEU A 9 3.28 -14.97 14.50
N LEU A 10 3.36 -15.55 13.31
CA LEU A 10 3.41 -14.80 12.05
C LEU A 10 2.10 -14.04 11.82
N GLY A 11 0.95 -14.64 12.13
CA GLY A 11 -0.35 -13.95 12.08
C GLY A 11 -0.42 -12.74 13.03
N ILE A 12 0.14 -12.83 14.23
CA ILE A 12 0.21 -11.69 15.16
C ILE A 12 1.09 -10.57 14.59
N ILE A 13 2.23 -10.91 13.98
CA ILE A 13 3.12 -9.93 13.33
C ILE A 13 2.40 -9.20 12.20
N ILE A 14 1.61 -9.92 11.38
CA ILE A 14 0.80 -9.37 10.30
C ILE A 14 -0.23 -8.36 10.86
N LEU A 15 -0.89 -8.68 11.97
CA LEU A 15 -1.85 -7.76 12.63
C LEU A 15 -1.19 -6.48 13.14
N ILE A 16 0.00 -6.59 13.72
CA ILE A 16 0.76 -5.42 14.19
C ILE A 16 1.15 -4.53 13.00
N MET A 17 1.64 -5.14 11.91
CA MET A 17 2.00 -4.42 10.68
C MET A 17 0.80 -3.75 10.02
N ALA A 18 -0.35 -4.41 10.01
CA ALA A 18 -1.60 -3.82 9.53
C ALA A 18 -2.01 -2.59 10.37
N GLY A 19 -1.87 -2.67 11.69
CA GLY A 19 -2.07 -1.51 12.57
C GLY A 19 -1.15 -0.34 12.21
N ILE A 20 0.15 -0.61 12.04
CA ILE A 20 1.13 0.42 11.67
C ILE A 20 0.79 1.06 10.32
N ALA A 21 0.34 0.27 9.34
CA ALA A 21 -0.07 0.75 8.02
C ALA A 21 -1.23 1.75 8.08
N ILE A 22 -2.21 1.51 8.96
CA ILE A 22 -3.41 2.34 9.12
C ILE A 22 -3.08 3.67 9.83
N TYR A 23 -2.20 3.64 10.83
CA TYR A 23 -1.90 4.84 11.63
C TYR A 23 -0.91 5.81 10.97
N HIS A 24 -0.22 5.40 9.90
CA HIS A 24 0.75 6.26 9.23
C HIS A 24 0.08 7.35 8.37
N LYS A 25 0.46 8.61 8.59
CA LYS A 25 -0.06 9.77 7.84
C LYS A 25 0.42 9.83 6.38
N GLU A 26 1.56 9.22 6.08
CA GLU A 26 2.16 9.21 4.76
C GLU A 26 1.58 8.07 3.92
N SER A 27 0.83 8.40 2.86
CA SER A 27 0.20 7.40 1.97
C SER A 27 1.23 6.47 1.33
N LEU A 28 2.46 6.94 1.09
CA LEU A 28 3.57 6.09 0.61
C LEU A 28 3.92 4.99 1.59
N VAL A 29 4.01 5.32 2.88
CA VAL A 29 4.37 4.35 3.93
C VAL A 29 3.25 3.33 4.10
N ALA A 30 1.99 3.76 4.01
CA ALA A 30 0.84 2.87 4.04
C ALA A 30 0.87 1.85 2.89
N ILE A 31 1.16 2.27 1.65
CA ILE A 31 1.23 1.38 0.48
C ILE A 31 2.36 0.35 0.59
N ILE A 32 3.51 0.76 1.09
CA ILE A 32 4.64 -0.16 1.28
C ILE A 32 4.31 -1.14 2.41
N ALA A 33 3.74 -0.67 3.52
CA ALA A 33 3.35 -1.51 4.63
C ALA A 33 2.28 -2.55 4.24
N THR A 34 1.29 -2.18 3.42
CA THR A 34 0.28 -3.14 2.92
C THR A 34 0.89 -4.19 1.99
N GLY A 35 1.86 -3.82 1.13
CA GLY A 35 2.59 -4.78 0.31
C GLY A 35 3.39 -5.79 1.14
N VAL A 36 4.06 -5.32 2.21
CA VAL A 36 4.79 -6.18 3.15
C VAL A 36 3.84 -7.13 3.90
N VAL A 37 2.68 -6.65 4.32
CA VAL A 37 1.62 -7.47 4.94
C VAL A 37 1.21 -8.63 4.03
N GLY A 38 0.97 -8.37 2.74
CA GLY A 38 0.66 -9.41 1.75
C GLY A 38 1.81 -10.40 1.53
N LEU A 39 3.06 -9.93 1.58
CA LEU A 39 4.24 -10.78 1.44
C LEU A 39 4.40 -11.76 2.62
N PHE A 40 4.18 -11.30 3.85
CA PHE A 40 4.15 -12.16 5.03
C PHE A 40 2.95 -13.12 5.02
N ALA A 41 1.80 -12.71 4.49
CA ALA A 41 0.64 -13.57 4.31
C ALA A 41 0.91 -14.71 3.31
N SER A 42 1.60 -14.44 2.19
CA SER A 42 2.02 -15.48 1.24
C SER A 42 2.95 -16.52 1.90
N VAL A 43 3.90 -16.08 2.73
CA VAL A 43 4.76 -16.98 3.52
C VAL A 43 3.95 -17.82 4.50
N LEU A 44 2.93 -17.22 5.14
CA LEU A 44 2.02 -17.94 6.03
C LEU A 44 1.25 -19.05 5.29
N TYR A 45 0.77 -18.77 4.07
CA TYR A 45 0.07 -19.77 3.25
C TYR A 45 0.97 -20.92 2.82
N LEU A 46 2.25 -20.64 2.54
CA LEU A 46 3.23 -21.70 2.26
C LEU A 46 3.42 -22.61 3.47
N LEU A 47 3.50 -22.04 4.68
CA LEU A 47 3.62 -22.79 5.94
C LEU A 47 2.36 -23.61 6.27
N LEU A 48 1.19 -23.16 5.82
CA LEU A 48 -0.09 -23.87 5.95
C LEU A 48 -0.29 -24.96 4.88
N ALA A 49 0.73 -25.27 4.08
CA ALA A 49 0.67 -26.22 2.97
C ALA A 49 -0.35 -25.84 1.88
N ALA A 50 -0.57 -24.55 1.65
CA ALA A 50 -1.41 -24.01 0.58
C ALA A 50 -0.55 -23.27 -0.47
N PRO A 51 0.24 -23.99 -1.31
CA PRO A 51 1.20 -23.38 -2.25
C PRO A 51 0.54 -22.58 -3.37
N ASP A 52 -0.66 -22.99 -3.83
CA ASP A 52 -1.37 -22.31 -4.91
C ASP A 52 -1.84 -20.91 -4.47
N VAL A 53 -2.38 -20.82 -3.25
CA VAL A 53 -2.81 -19.55 -2.65
C VAL A 53 -1.61 -18.67 -2.31
N ALA A 54 -0.50 -19.27 -1.87
CA ALA A 54 0.73 -18.52 -1.61
C ALA A 54 1.25 -17.82 -2.87
N MET A 55 1.21 -18.50 -4.02
CA MET A 55 1.68 -17.96 -5.30
C MET A 55 0.79 -16.81 -5.78
N THR A 56 -0.54 -16.94 -5.67
CA THR A 56 -1.47 -15.87 -6.06
C THR A 56 -1.38 -14.68 -5.13
N GLU A 57 -1.24 -14.90 -3.82
CA GLU A 57 -1.10 -13.81 -2.85
C GLU A 57 0.22 -13.04 -3.03
N ALA A 58 1.32 -13.73 -3.30
CA ALA A 58 2.59 -13.06 -3.60
C ALA A 58 2.46 -12.15 -4.84
N ALA A 59 1.87 -12.68 -5.92
CA ALA A 59 1.73 -11.94 -7.17
C ALA A 59 0.73 -10.78 -7.07
N ILE A 60 -0.45 -11.01 -6.49
CA ILE A 60 -1.53 -10.01 -6.43
C ILE A 60 -1.35 -9.08 -5.23
N GLY A 61 -1.17 -9.64 -4.03
CA GLY A 61 -1.15 -8.91 -2.77
C GLY A 61 0.08 -8.01 -2.62
N SER A 62 1.28 -8.54 -2.89
CA SER A 62 2.53 -7.76 -2.74
C SER A 62 3.02 -7.11 -4.05
N GLY A 63 2.74 -7.72 -5.20
CA GLY A 63 3.21 -7.24 -6.50
C GLY A 63 2.25 -6.25 -7.13
N LEU A 64 1.12 -6.77 -7.64
CA LEU A 64 0.18 -6.00 -8.46
C LEU A 64 -0.47 -4.86 -7.67
N SER A 65 -0.95 -5.14 -6.45
CA SER A 65 -1.60 -4.15 -5.60
C SER A 65 -0.68 -2.95 -5.32
N THR A 66 0.58 -3.20 -4.95
CA THR A 66 1.56 -2.14 -4.69
C THR A 66 1.81 -1.29 -5.94
N ILE A 67 1.97 -1.90 -7.12
CA ILE A 67 2.17 -1.16 -8.38
C ILE A 67 0.96 -0.26 -8.68
N ILE A 68 -0.26 -0.79 -8.56
CA ILE A 68 -1.49 -0.03 -8.83
C ILE A 68 -1.60 1.14 -7.85
N PHE A 69 -1.35 0.93 -6.56
CA PHE A 69 -1.40 1.98 -5.56
C PHE A 69 -0.36 3.09 -5.81
N PHE A 70 0.86 2.72 -6.19
CA PHE A 70 1.88 3.69 -6.59
C PHE A 70 1.45 4.52 -7.81
N TYR A 71 0.87 3.88 -8.81
CA TYR A 71 0.37 4.56 -10.00
C TYR A 71 -0.73 5.57 -9.66
N VAL A 72 -1.73 5.16 -8.86
CA VAL A 72 -2.82 6.03 -8.40
C VAL A 72 -2.28 7.20 -7.56
N LEU A 73 -1.34 6.93 -6.65
CA LEU A 73 -0.77 7.98 -5.81
C LEU A 73 0.00 9.03 -6.64
N ASN A 74 0.78 8.59 -7.63
CA ASN A 74 1.48 9.49 -8.54
C ASN A 74 0.51 10.34 -9.38
N LYS A 75 -0.59 9.74 -9.84
CA LYS A 75 -1.65 10.44 -10.57
C LYS A 75 -2.30 11.53 -9.73
N ILE A 76 -2.72 11.20 -8.50
CA ILE A 76 -3.34 12.15 -7.58
C ILE A 76 -2.39 13.31 -7.25
N ARG A 77 -1.10 13.02 -7.07
CA ARG A 77 -0.09 14.05 -6.78
C ARG A 77 0.11 15.00 -7.96
N SER A 78 0.12 14.48 -9.19
CA SER A 78 0.23 15.29 -10.42
C SER A 78 -0.98 16.21 -10.63
N ASP A 79 -2.18 15.74 -10.31
CA ASP A 79 -3.40 16.54 -10.50
C ASP A 79 -3.48 17.69 -9.48
N LYS A 80 -3.02 17.50 -8.22
CA LYS A 80 -2.92 18.61 -7.25
C LYS A 80 -2.00 19.74 -7.72
N THR A 81 -0.90 19.42 -8.41
CA THR A 81 0.05 20.43 -8.91
C THR A 81 -0.56 21.31 -10.00
N LYS A 82 -1.52 20.79 -10.78
CA LYS A 82 -2.16 21.54 -11.89
C LYS A 82 -3.20 22.55 -11.41
N ASP A 83 -3.97 22.22 -10.37
CA ASP A 83 -5.02 23.10 -9.83
C ASP A 83 -4.44 24.38 -9.16
N GLY A 84 -3.32 24.25 -8.45
CA GLY A 84 -2.65 25.40 -7.81
C GLY A 84 -2.09 26.44 -8.80
N SER A 85 -1.70 26.01 -10.00
CA SER A 85 -1.14 26.90 -11.02
C SER A 85 -2.18 27.62 -11.87
N LEU A 86 -3.43 27.14 -11.86
CA LEU A 86 -4.56 27.79 -12.54
C LEU A 86 -5.15 28.92 -11.68
N LYS A 87 -5.19 28.76 -10.35
CA LYS A 87 -5.65 29.82 -9.44
C LYS A 87 -4.74 31.06 -9.39
N THR A 88 -3.43 30.92 -9.64
CA THR A 88 -2.51 32.09 -9.61
C THR A 88 -2.57 32.95 -10.88
N LYS A 89 -3.05 32.41 -12.01
CA LYS A 89 -3.16 33.17 -13.28
C LYS A 89 -4.46 33.95 -13.41
N ASP A 90 -5.55 33.47 -12.83
CA ASP A 90 -6.86 34.13 -12.90
C ASP A 90 -6.91 35.43 -12.06
N GLY A 91 -6.26 35.43 -10.89
CA GLY A 91 -6.18 36.61 -10.02
C GLY A 91 -5.25 37.74 -10.50
N ARG A 92 -4.44 37.51 -11.55
CA ARG A 92 -3.47 38.50 -12.05
C ARG A 92 -3.94 39.26 -13.29
N GLN A 93 -5.00 38.79 -13.96
CA GLN A 93 -5.56 39.49 -15.14
C GLN A 93 -6.59 40.57 -14.78
N LYS A 94 -7.08 40.61 -13.53
CA LYS A 94 -8.13 41.57 -13.11
C LYS A 94 -7.60 42.91 -12.58
N THR A 95 -6.29 43.13 -12.59
CA THR A 95 -5.64 44.37 -12.10
C THR A 95 -5.09 45.25 -13.22
N GLU A 96 -5.27 44.85 -14.48
CA GLU A 96 -4.83 45.63 -15.66
C GLU A 96 -6.04 46.13 -16.45
N VAL A 97 -6.87 46.99 -15.83
CA VAL A 97 -7.79 47.93 -16.50
C VAL A 97 -7.98 49.19 -15.67
#